data_AF-A0A5C8VAJ5-F1
#
_entry.id   AF-A0A5C8VAJ5-F1
#
_cell.length_a   1.000
_cell.length_b   1.000
_cell.length_c   1.000
_cell.angle_alpha   90.00
_cell.angle_beta   90.00
_cell.angle_gamma   90.00
#
_symmetry.space_group_name_H-M   'P 1'
#
loop_
_entity.id
_entity.type
_entity.pdbx_description
1 polymer ?
#
loop_
_entity_poly.entity_id
_entity_poly.type
_entity_poly.pdbx_seq_one_letter_code
_entity_poly.pdbx_strand_id
1 'polypeptide(L)'
;MTTISPFAAGSYVANRNTSQLLTLKNQLNDLSNQLSSGKVSQTYGGLGTGRSTALAAQATLSALDGYATGITAAQTRTNLAVTSLTQVATLGTTARAALNNGLQSVAVNSTAGRSIALANLQTALDTLNQSAAGNYLFGGGDTTTQPVLDANTILNGSTDADGNPLEGLTDVIKERVDAQLGPGGNGRLTQSEPTAVPILVTEESNATTRVKFGFTLGSEPKATGAFTASISATSPATLNVNLKSPTAQPAAGDSISFALKMPDGTSTTVTLTAATSADSGSTTSFALGATAADTMKNLSATLTNALKGAASSTLAVTATADAATQFFTGSAHGGPDRNGVTPQRVLYDGSTPVDYGTPTPNTTVLWYQGENTYTTPPDPTKAVPTAALDTQSIQVSATGQVGTGARAIDPTIQNVLTGLATMAFALPTTSDANTAATYQRVNSRAGALLSSSDQTNPSIQDTVTQLSIASTRLSNASTTNTATKNSLQNTLDGIEQAPTEEVVAKLLDVQNRLQASYQITSSLSKLSLINYIS
;
A
#
# COMPACT_ATOMS: atom_id res chain seq x y z
N MET A 1 38.05 90.57 -26.29
CA MET A 1 37.44 90.13 -27.57
C MET A 1 36.91 88.72 -27.36
N THR A 2 35.61 88.59 -27.10
CA THR A 2 34.88 87.32 -27.11
C THR A 2 34.00 87.35 -28.36
N THR A 3 34.42 86.61 -29.39
CA THR A 3 33.68 86.46 -30.64
C THR A 3 32.42 85.65 -30.41
N ILE A 4 31.26 86.32 -30.43
CA ILE A 4 29.95 85.70 -30.50
C ILE A 4 29.77 85.17 -31.93
N SER A 5 29.73 83.85 -32.09
CA SER A 5 29.41 83.21 -33.37
C SER A 5 27.99 83.61 -33.80
N PRO A 6 27.76 83.98 -35.08
CA PRO A 6 26.44 84.38 -35.54
C PRO A 6 25.49 83.18 -35.48
N PHE A 7 24.42 83.29 -34.71
CA PHE A 7 23.27 82.41 -34.82
C PHE A 7 22.67 82.58 -36.21
N ALA A 8 22.97 81.65 -37.13
CA ALA A 8 22.31 81.57 -38.42
C ALA A 8 20.82 81.26 -38.20
N ALA A 9 19.94 82.24 -38.42
CA ALA A 9 18.49 82.13 -38.20
C ALA A 9 17.82 80.94 -38.93
N GLY A 10 18.49 80.33 -39.92
CA GLY A 10 18.02 79.13 -40.63
C GLY A 10 18.39 77.78 -39.99
N SER A 11 19.37 77.69 -39.08
CA SER A 11 19.84 76.40 -38.55
C SER A 11 18.88 75.77 -37.55
N TYR A 12 18.18 76.58 -36.75
CA TYR A 12 17.18 76.10 -35.80
C TYR A 12 15.94 75.51 -36.50
N VAL A 13 15.45 76.18 -37.56
CA VAL A 13 14.29 75.73 -38.35
C VAL A 13 14.64 74.48 -39.16
N ALA A 14 15.83 74.44 -39.77
CA ALA A 14 16.32 73.26 -40.49
C ALA A 14 16.52 72.06 -39.56
N ASN A 15 17.19 72.23 -38.41
CA ASN A 15 17.38 71.15 -37.43
C ASN A 15 16.04 70.64 -36.86
N ARG A 16 15.07 71.54 -36.64
CA ARG A 16 13.73 71.17 -36.18
C ARG A 16 12.96 70.39 -37.24
N ASN A 17 13.00 70.81 -38.50
CA ASN A 17 12.37 70.10 -39.62
C ASN A 17 13.01 68.73 -39.85
N THR A 18 14.35 68.63 -39.81
CA THR A 18 15.07 67.35 -39.90
C THR A 18 14.70 66.42 -38.75
N SER A 19 14.61 66.94 -37.52
CA SER A 19 14.19 66.14 -36.35
C SER A 19 12.75 65.64 -36.48
N GLN A 20 11.84 66.46 -37.00
CA GLN A 20 10.44 66.07 -37.27
C GLN A 20 10.34 65.02 -38.38
N LEU A 21 11.13 65.15 -39.45
CA LEU A 21 11.14 64.21 -40.56
C LEU A 21 11.73 62.85 -40.16
N LEU A 22 12.79 62.86 -39.35
CA LEU A 22 13.34 61.65 -38.72
C LEU A 22 12.32 60.99 -37.79
N THR A 23 11.58 61.77 -37.01
CA THR A 23 10.50 61.26 -36.14
C THR A 23 9.39 60.60 -36.96
N LEU A 24 8.90 61.24 -38.02
CA LEU A 24 7.88 60.68 -38.91
C LEU A 24 8.38 59.42 -39.64
N LYS A 25 9.65 59.39 -40.05
CA LYS A 25 10.27 58.22 -40.68
C LYS A 25 10.39 57.05 -39.70
N ASN A 26 10.73 57.31 -38.44
CA ASN A 26 10.74 56.28 -37.39
C ASN A 26 9.33 55.76 -37.12
N GLN A 27 8.32 56.65 -37.01
CA GLN A 27 6.92 56.25 -36.86
C GLN A 27 6.40 55.42 -38.04
N LEU A 28 6.78 55.77 -39.27
CA LEU A 28 6.42 55.00 -40.47
C LEU A 28 7.03 53.59 -40.43
N ASN A 29 8.31 53.49 -40.06
CA ASN A 29 9.00 52.21 -39.91
C ASN A 29 8.36 51.36 -38.81
N ASP A 30 8.03 51.96 -37.66
CA ASP A 30 7.38 51.27 -36.55
C ASP A 30 5.99 50.75 -36.95
N LEU A 31 5.14 51.59 -37.58
CA LEU A 31 3.82 51.19 -38.05
C LEU A 31 3.89 50.13 -39.16
N SER A 32 4.90 50.20 -40.03
CA SER A 32 5.14 49.19 -41.06
C SER A 32 5.62 47.86 -40.45
N ASN A 33 6.44 47.91 -39.40
CA ASN A 33 6.84 46.74 -38.63
C ASN A 33 5.65 46.13 -37.85
N GLN A 34 4.79 46.96 -37.25
CA GLN A 34 3.56 46.52 -36.59
C GLN A 34 2.61 45.85 -37.59
N LEU A 35 2.43 46.45 -38.77
CA LEU A 35 1.59 45.91 -39.84
C LEU A 35 2.14 44.58 -40.38
N SER A 36 3.46 44.48 -40.54
CA SER A 36 4.11 43.25 -41.02
C SER A 36 4.12 42.12 -39.99
N SER A 37 4.22 42.45 -38.69
CA SER A 37 4.34 41.47 -37.62
C SER A 37 3.02 41.13 -36.94
N GLY A 38 1.99 41.96 -37.11
CA GLY A 38 0.75 41.89 -36.36
C GLY A 38 0.90 42.25 -34.88
N LYS A 39 2.09 42.66 -34.41
CA LYS A 39 2.38 42.95 -33.00
C LYS A 39 2.70 44.42 -32.75
N VAL A 40 2.26 44.96 -31.61
CA VAL A 40 2.52 46.34 -31.16
C VAL A 40 4.02 46.62 -31.00
N SER A 41 4.79 45.64 -30.55
CA SER A 41 6.25 45.70 -30.54
C SER A 41 6.88 44.32 -30.58
N GLN A 42 8.07 44.24 -31.17
CA GLN A 42 8.93 43.05 -31.15
C GLN A 42 9.75 42.94 -29.87
N THR A 43 9.72 43.95 -29.00
CA THR A 43 10.45 43.97 -27.74
C THR A 43 9.50 44.33 -26.60
N TYR A 44 9.72 43.77 -25.41
CA TYR A 44 8.99 44.18 -24.20
C TYR A 44 9.13 45.69 -23.94
N GLY A 45 10.25 46.28 -24.35
CA GLY A 45 10.51 47.72 -24.36
C GLY A 45 9.42 48.54 -25.05
N GLY A 46 8.90 48.07 -26.17
CA GLY A 46 7.90 48.81 -26.96
C GLY A 46 6.44 48.56 -26.60
N LEU A 47 6.14 47.72 -25.59
CA LEU A 47 4.76 47.47 -25.12
C LEU A 47 4.20 48.58 -24.22
N GLY A 48 4.99 49.63 -23.93
CA GLY A 48 4.55 50.77 -23.14
C GLY A 48 4.03 50.38 -21.75
N THR A 49 2.83 50.85 -21.41
CA THR A 49 2.15 50.59 -20.12
C THR A 49 1.72 49.13 -19.93
N GLY A 50 1.58 48.37 -21.01
CA GLY A 50 1.22 46.94 -20.96
C GLY A 50 2.37 45.99 -20.59
N ARG A 51 3.61 46.50 -20.56
CA ARG A 51 4.82 45.66 -20.35
C ARG A 51 4.79 44.84 -19.07
N SER A 52 4.44 45.46 -17.93
CA SER A 52 4.42 44.78 -16.63
C SER A 52 3.38 43.67 -16.59
N THR A 53 2.19 43.95 -17.13
CA THR A 53 1.09 42.99 -17.25
C THR A 53 1.46 41.82 -18.16
N ALA A 54 2.06 42.09 -19.32
CA ALA A 54 2.51 41.06 -20.26
C ALA A 54 3.58 40.14 -19.64
N LEU A 55 4.57 40.71 -18.94
CA LEU A 55 5.62 39.93 -18.27
C LEU A 55 5.05 39.06 -17.13
N ALA A 56 4.15 39.61 -16.32
CA ALA A 56 3.49 38.87 -15.24
C ALA A 56 2.58 37.76 -15.79
N ALA A 57 1.85 38.02 -16.89
CA ALA A 57 1.05 37.03 -17.59
C ALA A 57 1.92 35.90 -18.13
N GLN A 58 3.05 36.21 -18.78
CA GLN A 58 3.98 35.22 -19.30
C GLN A 58 4.59 34.34 -18.19
N ALA A 59 4.98 34.94 -17.06
CA ALA A 59 5.45 34.19 -15.89
C ALA A 59 4.37 33.24 -15.34
N THR A 60 3.12 33.71 -15.28
CA THR A 60 1.98 32.90 -14.82
C THR A 60 1.66 31.78 -15.80
N LEU A 61 1.71 32.04 -17.12
CA LEU A 61 1.54 31.03 -18.16
C LEU A 61 2.60 29.92 -18.04
N SER A 62 3.87 30.29 -17.83
CA SER A 62 4.95 29.31 -17.61
C SER A 62 4.71 28.47 -16.36
N ALA A 63 4.22 29.06 -15.27
CA ALA A 63 3.86 28.32 -14.06
C ALA A 63 2.68 27.37 -14.30
N LEU A 64 1.64 27.81 -15.01
CA LEU A 64 0.48 26.99 -15.38
C LEU A 64 0.88 25.80 -16.27
N ASP A 65 1.84 25.97 -17.18
CA ASP A 65 2.39 24.86 -17.99
C ASP A 65 3.14 23.83 -17.14
N GLY A 66 3.90 24.31 -16.13
CA GLY A 66 4.53 23.46 -15.13
C GLY A 66 3.49 22.65 -14.33
N TYR A 67 2.44 23.31 -13.82
CA TYR A 67 1.36 22.63 -13.12
C TYR A 67 0.62 21.63 -14.01
N ALA A 68 0.34 21.98 -15.27
CA ALA A 68 -0.33 21.08 -16.22
C ALA A 68 0.47 19.79 -16.45
N THR A 69 1.79 19.92 -16.65
CA THR A 69 2.68 18.76 -16.82
C THR A 69 2.66 17.85 -15.58
N GLY A 70 2.75 18.46 -14.39
CA GLY A 70 2.67 17.74 -13.12
C GLY A 70 1.32 17.04 -12.91
N ILE A 71 0.21 17.74 -13.20
CA ILE A 71 -1.15 17.21 -13.10
C ILE A 71 -1.32 16.00 -14.02
N THR A 72 -0.90 16.08 -15.28
CA THR A 72 -1.01 14.96 -16.22
C THR A 72 -0.24 13.74 -15.75
N ALA A 73 1.02 13.92 -15.30
CA ALA A 73 1.81 12.81 -14.76
C ALA A 73 1.16 12.19 -13.51
N ALA A 74 0.66 13.03 -12.60
CA ALA A 74 -0.04 12.60 -11.40
C ALA A 74 -1.36 11.86 -11.71
N GLN A 75 -2.11 12.27 -12.72
CA GLN A 75 -3.33 11.58 -13.18
C GLN A 75 -3.01 10.18 -13.70
N THR A 76 -2.00 10.05 -14.58
CA THR A 76 -1.56 8.73 -15.10
C THR A 76 -1.16 7.81 -13.96
N ARG A 77 -0.34 8.32 -13.03
CA ARG A 77 0.12 7.57 -11.85
C ARG A 77 -1.04 7.13 -10.96
N THR A 78 -1.93 8.06 -10.62
CA THR A 78 -3.07 7.82 -9.72
C THR A 78 -4.04 6.81 -10.34
N ASN A 79 -4.33 6.93 -11.64
CA ASN A 79 -5.21 5.98 -12.34
C ASN A 79 -4.60 4.57 -12.40
N LEU A 80 -3.28 4.46 -12.63
CA LEU A 80 -2.61 3.17 -12.61
C LEU A 80 -2.57 2.55 -11.21
N ALA A 81 -2.38 3.37 -10.17
CA ALA A 81 -2.46 2.92 -8.78
C ALA A 81 -3.88 2.42 -8.42
N VAL A 82 -4.93 3.15 -8.85
CA VAL A 82 -6.32 2.73 -8.72
C VAL A 82 -6.56 1.37 -9.38
N THR A 83 -6.13 1.18 -10.63
CA THR A 83 -6.26 -0.09 -11.34
C THR A 83 -5.54 -1.23 -10.63
N SER A 84 -4.31 -0.98 -10.16
CA SER A 84 -3.48 -1.98 -9.48
C SER A 84 -4.09 -2.39 -8.13
N LEU A 85 -4.57 -1.44 -7.33
CA LEU A 85 -5.25 -1.72 -6.06
C LEU A 85 -6.60 -2.43 -6.27
N THR A 86 -7.35 -2.05 -7.31
CA THR A 86 -8.59 -2.74 -7.70
C THR A 86 -8.31 -4.21 -8.04
N GLN A 87 -7.20 -4.50 -8.71
CA GLN A 87 -6.77 -5.86 -9.00
C GLN A 87 -6.45 -6.62 -7.70
N VAL A 88 -5.70 -6.03 -6.76
CA VAL A 88 -5.41 -6.67 -5.46
C VAL A 88 -6.69 -6.93 -4.65
N ALA A 89 -7.62 -5.97 -4.63
CA ALA A 89 -8.93 -6.16 -4.00
C ALA A 89 -9.74 -7.29 -4.67
N THR A 90 -9.67 -7.40 -6.00
CA THR A 90 -10.34 -8.47 -6.75
C THR A 90 -9.76 -9.84 -6.43
N LEU A 91 -8.43 -9.95 -6.29
CA LEU A 91 -7.78 -11.20 -5.87
C LEU A 91 -8.27 -11.63 -4.48
N GLY A 92 -8.35 -10.70 -3.53
CA GLY A 92 -8.78 -11.02 -2.17
C GLY A 92 -10.28 -11.35 -2.06
N THR A 93 -11.14 -10.59 -2.74
CA THR A 93 -12.58 -10.90 -2.80
C THR A 93 -12.88 -12.24 -3.47
N THR A 94 -12.17 -12.56 -4.56
CA THR A 94 -12.28 -13.85 -5.25
C THR A 94 -11.80 -15.00 -4.38
N ALA A 95 -10.67 -14.84 -3.68
CA ALA A 95 -10.14 -15.82 -2.76
C ALA A 95 -11.11 -16.10 -1.58
N ARG A 96 -11.72 -15.04 -1.02
CA ARG A 96 -12.74 -15.18 0.03
C ARG A 96 -14.01 -15.87 -0.47
N ALA A 97 -14.46 -15.54 -1.68
CA ALA A 97 -15.60 -16.22 -2.31
C ALA A 97 -15.31 -17.71 -2.54
N ALA A 98 -14.09 -18.04 -2.99
CA ALA A 98 -13.65 -19.42 -3.18
C ALA A 98 -13.63 -20.20 -1.84
N LEU A 99 -13.18 -19.59 -0.74
CA LEU A 99 -13.23 -20.21 0.59
C LEU A 99 -14.67 -20.52 1.03
N ASN A 100 -15.58 -19.55 0.89
CA ASN A 100 -16.98 -19.74 1.28
C ASN A 100 -17.65 -20.84 0.43
N ASN A 101 -17.40 -20.85 -0.88
CA ASN A 101 -17.95 -21.86 -1.78
C ASN A 101 -17.33 -23.25 -1.54
N GLY A 102 -16.06 -23.32 -1.18
CA GLY A 102 -15.34 -24.57 -0.98
C GLY A 102 -15.75 -25.36 0.26
N LEU A 103 -16.48 -24.74 1.20
CA LEU A 103 -17.16 -25.44 2.31
C LEU A 103 -18.13 -26.54 1.83
N GLN A 104 -18.65 -26.42 0.60
CA GLN A 104 -19.55 -27.42 0.01
C GLN A 104 -18.81 -28.69 -0.46
N SER A 105 -17.50 -28.61 -0.69
CA SER A 105 -16.67 -29.75 -1.09
C SER A 105 -15.22 -29.55 -0.64
N VAL A 106 -14.96 -29.78 0.65
CA VAL A 106 -13.68 -29.46 1.27
C VAL A 106 -12.52 -30.21 0.60
N ALA A 107 -12.64 -31.52 0.38
CA ALA A 107 -11.53 -32.35 -0.10
C ALA A 107 -10.99 -31.92 -1.48
N VAL A 108 -11.86 -31.57 -2.42
CA VAL A 108 -11.46 -31.13 -3.78
C VAL A 108 -10.85 -29.73 -3.75
N ASN A 109 -11.42 -28.85 -2.94
CA ASN A 109 -11.03 -27.43 -2.92
C ASN A 109 -9.78 -27.14 -2.09
N SER A 110 -9.28 -28.12 -1.34
CA SER A 110 -8.16 -27.91 -0.43
C SER A 110 -6.81 -27.80 -1.17
N THR A 111 -6.41 -28.80 -1.95
CA THR A 111 -5.14 -28.76 -2.71
C THR A 111 -5.15 -27.70 -3.82
N ALA A 112 -6.23 -27.63 -4.60
CA ALA A 112 -6.37 -26.62 -5.65
C ALA A 112 -6.39 -25.19 -5.05
N GLY A 113 -7.09 -25.01 -3.91
CA GLY A 113 -7.14 -23.75 -3.19
C GLY A 113 -5.78 -23.26 -2.72
N ARG A 114 -4.89 -24.16 -2.26
CA ARG A 114 -3.50 -23.79 -1.90
C ARG A 114 -2.73 -23.23 -3.09
N SER A 115 -2.77 -23.93 -4.22
CA SER A 115 -2.06 -23.53 -5.44
C SER A 115 -2.58 -22.20 -5.99
N ILE A 116 -3.91 -22.03 -6.05
CA ILE A 116 -4.55 -20.79 -6.49
C ILE A 116 -4.21 -19.63 -5.54
N ALA A 117 -4.25 -19.86 -4.22
CA ALA A 117 -3.91 -18.83 -3.25
C ALA A 117 -2.44 -18.38 -3.36
N LEU A 118 -1.52 -19.32 -3.60
CA LEU A 118 -0.12 -19.01 -3.83
C LEU A 118 0.08 -18.20 -5.11
N ALA A 119 -0.56 -18.59 -6.21
CA ALA A 119 -0.51 -17.84 -7.47
C ALA A 119 -1.10 -16.43 -7.31
N ASN A 120 -2.21 -16.29 -6.57
CA ASN A 120 -2.82 -14.99 -6.26
C ASN A 120 -1.90 -14.13 -5.39
N LEU A 121 -1.21 -14.72 -4.41
CA LEU A 121 -0.23 -14.02 -3.58
C LEU A 121 0.91 -13.47 -4.45
N GLN A 122 1.48 -14.30 -5.33
CA GLN A 122 2.53 -13.88 -6.27
C GLN A 122 2.05 -12.75 -7.18
N THR A 123 0.86 -12.90 -7.77
CA THR A 123 0.26 -11.87 -8.62
C THR A 123 0.04 -10.55 -7.88
N ALA A 124 -0.38 -10.60 -6.60
CA ALA A 124 -0.54 -9.41 -5.78
C ALA A 124 0.81 -8.72 -5.51
N LEU A 125 1.86 -9.48 -5.19
CA LEU A 125 3.21 -8.95 -4.98
C LEU A 125 3.76 -8.29 -6.26
N ASP A 126 3.58 -8.92 -7.42
CA ASP A 126 3.99 -8.36 -8.71
C ASP A 126 3.20 -7.08 -9.05
N THR A 127 1.90 -7.06 -8.76
CA THR A 127 1.04 -5.87 -8.96
C THR A 127 1.50 -4.68 -8.11
N LEU A 128 2.11 -4.93 -6.95
CA LEU A 128 2.65 -3.88 -6.08
C LEU A 128 4.00 -3.33 -6.58
N ASN A 129 4.59 -3.93 -7.61
CA ASN A 129 5.78 -3.46 -8.30
C ASN A 129 5.49 -2.73 -9.63
N GLN A 130 4.23 -2.39 -9.89
CA GLN A 130 3.86 -1.62 -11.09
C GLN A 130 4.53 -0.24 -11.08
N SER A 131 4.90 0.24 -12.27
CA SER A 131 5.57 1.52 -12.48
C SER A 131 4.90 2.34 -13.59
N ALA A 132 5.07 3.66 -13.52
CA ALA A 132 4.67 4.61 -14.56
C ALA A 132 5.88 5.46 -14.93
N ALA A 133 6.24 5.49 -16.22
CA ALA A 133 7.40 6.23 -16.74
C ALA A 133 8.72 5.93 -16.00
N GLY A 134 8.94 4.66 -15.62
CA GLY A 134 10.15 4.22 -14.91
C GLY A 134 10.13 4.44 -13.40
N ASN A 135 9.06 5.05 -12.84
CA ASN A 135 8.92 5.30 -11.41
C ASN A 135 7.86 4.36 -10.80
N TYR A 136 8.21 3.69 -9.71
CA TYR A 136 7.33 2.76 -9.02
C TYR A 136 6.20 3.46 -8.27
N LEU A 137 5.02 2.83 -8.26
CA LEU A 137 3.79 3.42 -7.72
C LEU A 137 3.67 3.33 -6.20
N PHE A 138 4.08 2.19 -5.63
CA PHE A 138 3.78 1.78 -4.25
C PHE A 138 4.98 1.89 -3.28
N GLY A 139 6.02 2.62 -3.66
CA GLY A 139 7.20 2.88 -2.83
C GLY A 139 7.07 4.09 -1.89
N GLY A 140 5.90 4.74 -1.83
CA GLY A 140 5.75 6.00 -1.09
C GLY A 140 6.57 7.10 -1.76
N GLY A 141 7.29 7.92 -0.99
CA GLY A 141 8.20 8.93 -1.50
C GLY A 141 9.41 8.38 -2.26
N ASP A 142 9.80 7.12 -2.02
CA ASP A 142 10.80 6.45 -2.86
C ASP A 142 10.13 5.88 -4.12
N THR A 143 10.46 6.46 -5.26
CA THR A 143 9.86 6.08 -6.54
C THR A 143 10.85 5.38 -7.47
N THR A 144 12.12 5.29 -7.08
CA THR A 144 13.20 4.75 -7.91
C THR A 144 13.61 3.34 -7.51
N THR A 145 13.31 2.94 -6.27
CA THR A 145 13.55 1.59 -5.77
C THR A 145 12.32 0.71 -5.98
N GLN A 146 12.53 -0.54 -6.39
CA GLN A 146 11.46 -1.53 -6.46
C GLN A 146 10.80 -1.69 -5.09
N PRO A 147 9.49 -1.41 -4.91
CA PRO A 147 8.87 -1.35 -3.59
C PRO A 147 8.75 -2.68 -2.87
N VAL A 148 8.65 -3.78 -3.61
CA VAL A 148 8.41 -5.12 -3.07
C VAL A 148 9.44 -6.07 -3.67
N LEU A 149 10.09 -6.88 -2.84
CA LEU A 149 11.01 -7.92 -3.32
C LEU A 149 10.29 -8.92 -4.24
N ASP A 150 11.04 -9.66 -5.05
CA ASP A 150 10.44 -10.70 -5.90
C ASP A 150 9.80 -11.81 -5.04
N ALA A 151 8.76 -12.44 -5.58
CA ALA A 151 7.98 -13.41 -4.82
C ALA A 151 8.82 -14.63 -4.38
N ASN A 152 9.85 -15.03 -5.13
CA ASN A 152 10.69 -16.16 -4.73
C ASN A 152 11.54 -15.81 -3.51
N THR A 153 12.17 -14.63 -3.49
CA THR A 153 12.89 -14.11 -2.32
C THR A 153 11.96 -13.98 -1.10
N ILE A 154 10.76 -13.46 -1.29
CA ILE A 154 9.77 -13.32 -0.21
C ILE A 154 9.37 -14.68 0.37
N LEU A 155 9.14 -15.68 -0.48
CA LEU A 155 8.63 -16.98 -0.04
C LEU A 155 9.73 -17.89 0.52
N ASN A 156 10.91 -17.90 -0.11
CA ASN A 156 11.95 -18.90 0.10
C ASN A 156 13.22 -18.34 0.77
N GLY A 157 13.27 -17.04 1.01
CA GLY A 157 14.42 -16.40 1.64
C GLY A 157 15.48 -15.94 0.64
N SER A 158 16.55 -15.38 1.19
CA SER A 158 17.74 -14.93 0.45
C SER A 158 18.97 -14.96 1.36
N THR A 159 20.08 -14.37 0.90
CA THR A 159 21.25 -14.08 1.74
C THR A 159 21.45 -12.57 1.81
N ASP A 160 21.83 -12.06 2.97
CA ASP A 160 22.23 -10.66 3.12
C ASP A 160 23.59 -10.38 2.43
N ALA A 161 24.03 -9.11 2.48
CA ALA A 161 25.29 -8.68 1.88
C ALA A 161 26.54 -9.33 2.52
N ASP A 162 26.43 -9.81 3.76
CA ASP A 162 27.49 -10.45 4.52
C ASP A 162 27.48 -11.99 4.34
N GLY A 163 26.52 -12.52 3.57
CA GLY A 163 26.36 -13.94 3.29
C GLY A 163 25.56 -14.71 4.34
N ASN A 164 24.93 -14.03 5.30
CA ASN A 164 24.06 -14.68 6.28
C ASN A 164 22.69 -14.99 5.65
N PRO A 165 22.07 -16.14 5.98
CA PRO A 165 20.74 -16.47 5.47
C PRO A 165 19.66 -15.56 6.06
N LEU A 166 18.77 -15.10 5.19
CA LEU A 166 17.52 -14.43 5.54
C LEU A 166 16.36 -15.37 5.21
N GLU A 167 15.59 -15.72 6.23
CA GLU A 167 14.47 -16.64 6.10
C GLU A 167 13.27 -15.96 5.45
N GLY A 168 12.65 -16.67 4.50
CA GLY A 168 11.43 -16.25 3.82
C GLY A 168 10.17 -16.63 4.60
N LEU A 169 9.01 -16.26 4.04
CA LEU A 169 7.71 -16.52 4.63
C LEU A 169 7.48 -18.00 4.98
N THR A 170 7.97 -18.92 4.14
CA THR A 170 7.79 -20.37 4.36
C THR A 170 8.46 -20.83 5.65
N ASP A 171 9.69 -20.41 5.89
CA ASP A 171 10.47 -20.80 7.08
C ASP A 171 9.94 -20.12 8.34
N VAL A 172 9.52 -18.84 8.23
CA VAL A 172 8.90 -18.11 9.35
C VAL A 172 7.58 -18.75 9.79
N ILE A 173 6.74 -19.17 8.83
CA ILE A 173 5.51 -19.91 9.13
C ILE A 173 5.85 -21.25 9.79
N LYS A 174 6.83 -21.98 9.24
CA LYS A 174 7.26 -23.26 9.79
C LYS A 174 7.75 -23.14 11.23
N GLU A 175 8.63 -22.18 11.51
CA GLU A 175 9.11 -21.89 12.86
C GLU A 175 7.94 -21.63 13.82
N ARG A 176 6.99 -20.76 13.44
CA ARG A 176 5.85 -20.42 14.28
C ARG A 176 4.95 -21.62 14.54
N VAL A 177 4.69 -22.45 13.52
CA VAL A 177 3.87 -23.66 13.64
C VAL A 177 4.57 -24.70 14.51
N ASP A 178 5.85 -24.98 14.28
CA ASP A 178 6.62 -25.94 15.08
C ASP A 178 6.72 -25.50 16.54
N ALA A 179 6.92 -24.20 16.79
CA ALA A 179 6.91 -23.64 18.14
C ALA A 179 5.56 -23.85 18.84
N GLN A 180 4.44 -23.78 18.11
CA GLN A 180 3.11 -23.99 18.68
C GLN A 180 2.76 -25.47 18.88
N LEU A 181 3.08 -26.33 17.91
CA LEU A 181 2.78 -27.76 17.98
C LEU A 181 3.63 -28.48 19.03
N GLY A 182 4.87 -28.06 19.20
CA GLY A 182 5.86 -28.73 20.05
C GLY A 182 6.29 -30.10 19.52
N PRO A 183 7.23 -30.78 20.21
CA PRO A 183 7.84 -32.02 19.74
C PRO A 183 6.84 -33.17 19.50
N GLY A 184 5.76 -33.21 20.28
CA GLY A 184 4.71 -34.23 20.18
C GLY A 184 3.68 -33.99 19.08
N GLY A 185 3.69 -32.82 18.43
CA GLY A 185 2.69 -32.45 17.42
C GLY A 185 1.27 -32.27 17.97
N ASN A 186 1.12 -32.17 19.29
CA ASN A 186 -0.16 -32.21 20.01
C ASN A 186 -0.42 -30.91 20.80
N GLY A 187 0.25 -29.82 20.42
CA GLY A 187 0.10 -28.51 21.05
C GLY A 187 0.76 -28.44 22.42
N ARG A 188 1.96 -29.04 22.57
CA ARG A 188 2.75 -29.04 23.82
C ARG A 188 2.06 -29.65 25.04
N LEU A 189 1.20 -30.63 24.82
CA LEU A 189 0.60 -31.43 25.89
C LEU A 189 1.42 -32.71 26.09
N THR A 190 1.53 -33.19 27.33
CA THR A 190 2.15 -34.49 27.64
C THR A 190 1.07 -35.47 28.05
N GLN A 191 0.90 -36.55 27.29
CA GLN A 191 -0.03 -37.62 27.61
C GLN A 191 0.69 -38.78 28.32
N SER A 192 0.04 -39.43 29.28
CA SER A 192 0.52 -40.68 29.88
C SER A 192 0.62 -41.80 28.85
N GLU A 193 1.40 -42.83 29.14
CA GLU A 193 1.54 -44.01 28.28
C GLU A 193 0.18 -44.63 27.88
N PRO A 194 0.04 -45.21 26.67
CA PRO A 194 -1.25 -45.67 26.15
C PRO A 194 -2.01 -46.69 26.99
N THR A 195 -1.32 -47.42 27.88
CA THR A 195 -1.89 -48.45 28.76
C THR A 195 -2.13 -47.96 30.19
N ALA A 196 -1.76 -46.70 30.49
CA ALA A 196 -1.94 -46.12 31.81
C ALA A 196 -3.42 -45.85 32.13
N VAL A 197 -3.82 -46.17 33.35
CA VAL A 197 -5.13 -45.85 33.92
C VAL A 197 -4.86 -45.25 35.32
N PRO A 198 -5.19 -43.98 35.58
CA PRO A 198 -5.89 -43.03 34.71
C PRO A 198 -5.07 -42.58 33.49
N ILE A 199 -5.74 -42.09 32.45
CA ILE A 199 -5.10 -41.37 31.35
C ILE A 199 -4.89 -39.93 31.83
N LEU A 200 -3.65 -39.46 31.77
CA LEU A 200 -3.27 -38.11 32.17
C LEU A 200 -2.87 -37.30 30.93
N VAL A 201 -3.35 -36.06 30.83
CA VAL A 201 -2.86 -35.08 29.86
C VAL A 201 -2.44 -33.82 30.62
N THR A 202 -1.15 -33.51 30.58
CA THR A 202 -0.54 -32.43 31.36
C THR A 202 -0.12 -31.30 30.43
N GLU A 203 -0.34 -30.05 30.84
CA GLU A 203 0.14 -28.88 30.13
C GLU A 203 1.68 -28.79 30.10
N GLU A 204 2.19 -27.93 29.22
CA GLU A 204 3.60 -27.56 29.16
C GLU A 204 4.13 -27.14 30.55
N SER A 205 5.23 -27.77 30.96
CA SER A 205 5.85 -27.58 32.27
C SER A 205 6.48 -26.19 32.41
N ASN A 206 7.10 -25.68 31.34
CA ASN A 206 7.73 -24.37 31.33
C ASN A 206 6.66 -23.27 31.35
N ALA A 207 6.66 -22.45 32.40
CA ALA A 207 5.65 -21.39 32.59
C ALA A 207 5.68 -20.31 31.50
N THR A 208 6.87 -19.93 31.01
CA THR A 208 6.99 -18.92 29.94
C THR A 208 6.48 -19.46 28.60
N THR A 209 6.80 -20.71 28.27
CA THR A 209 6.31 -21.37 27.05
C THR A 209 4.79 -21.56 27.09
N ARG A 210 4.25 -22.08 28.20
CA ARG A 210 2.83 -22.39 28.37
C ARG A 210 1.90 -21.20 28.14
N VAL A 211 2.35 -19.97 28.43
CA VAL A 211 1.54 -18.75 28.27
C VAL A 211 1.40 -18.35 26.79
N LYS A 212 2.36 -18.71 25.92
CA LYS A 212 2.46 -18.18 24.54
C LYS A 212 2.36 -19.25 23.45
N PHE A 213 2.61 -20.51 23.81
CA PHE A 213 2.72 -21.63 22.87
C PHE A 213 1.94 -22.85 23.35
N GLY A 214 1.33 -23.56 22.39
CA GLY A 214 0.59 -24.77 22.66
C GLY A 214 -0.81 -24.52 23.22
N PHE A 215 -1.42 -25.58 23.75
CA PHE A 215 -2.71 -25.51 24.41
C PHE A 215 -2.55 -25.44 25.93
N THR A 216 -3.49 -24.75 26.56
CA THR A 216 -3.81 -24.91 27.97
C THR A 216 -5.15 -25.63 28.12
N LEU A 217 -5.40 -26.25 29.25
CA LEU A 217 -6.65 -26.93 29.55
C LEU A 217 -7.69 -25.89 30.00
N GLY A 218 -8.89 -25.97 29.42
CA GLY A 218 -9.98 -25.03 29.64
C GLY A 218 -10.89 -25.37 30.82
N SER A 219 -12.18 -25.11 30.66
CA SER A 219 -13.22 -25.34 31.67
C SER A 219 -13.34 -26.81 32.09
N GLU A 220 -14.07 -27.04 33.19
CA GLU A 220 -14.34 -28.37 33.76
C GLU A 220 -14.76 -29.39 32.67
N PRO A 221 -14.12 -30.56 32.60
CA PRO A 221 -14.43 -31.57 31.60
C PRO A 221 -15.78 -32.22 31.93
N LYS A 222 -16.45 -32.74 30.89
CA LYS A 222 -17.68 -33.52 31.04
C LYS A 222 -17.41 -34.97 30.71
N ALA A 223 -17.96 -35.88 31.49
CA ALA A 223 -17.91 -37.32 31.27
C ALA A 223 -19.30 -37.93 31.49
N THR A 224 -19.67 -38.93 30.69
CA THR A 224 -20.94 -39.65 30.83
C THR A 224 -20.71 -41.14 31.14
N GLY A 225 -21.78 -41.80 31.62
CA GLY A 225 -21.78 -43.25 31.85
C GLY A 225 -20.70 -43.73 32.80
N ALA A 226 -19.85 -44.65 32.33
CA ALA A 226 -18.79 -45.27 33.14
C ALA A 226 -17.56 -44.37 33.38
N PHE A 227 -17.44 -43.24 32.68
CA PHE A 227 -16.29 -42.35 32.75
C PHE A 227 -16.37 -41.35 33.90
N THR A 228 -15.20 -40.88 34.30
CA THR A 228 -14.95 -39.71 35.13
C THR A 228 -13.87 -38.88 34.47
N ALA A 229 -13.98 -37.56 34.55
CA ALA A 229 -12.96 -36.64 34.09
C ALA A 229 -12.84 -35.48 35.07
N SER A 230 -11.62 -35.02 35.32
CA SER A 230 -11.34 -33.84 36.15
C SER A 230 -10.09 -33.13 35.66
N ILE A 231 -9.96 -31.84 35.96
CA ILE A 231 -8.74 -31.06 35.70
C ILE A 231 -8.20 -30.57 37.03
N SER A 232 -6.90 -30.74 37.28
CA SER A 232 -6.25 -30.24 38.51
C SER A 232 -6.21 -28.72 38.54
N ALA A 233 -6.44 -28.12 39.71
CA ALA A 233 -6.32 -26.67 39.92
C ALA A 233 -4.86 -26.16 40.06
N THR A 234 -3.88 -26.99 39.72
CA THR A 234 -2.44 -26.66 39.72
C THR A 234 -2.00 -26.10 38.37
N SER A 235 -0.85 -25.42 38.33
CA SER A 235 -0.20 -25.02 37.08
C SER A 235 1.21 -25.64 37.02
N PRO A 236 1.54 -26.50 36.04
CA PRO A 236 0.67 -26.94 34.93
C PRO A 236 -0.56 -27.74 35.39
N ALA A 237 -1.67 -27.56 34.68
CA ALA A 237 -2.88 -28.33 34.91
C ALA A 237 -2.77 -29.72 34.26
N THR A 238 -3.47 -30.68 34.83
CA THR A 238 -3.54 -32.06 34.35
C THR A 238 -5.00 -32.49 34.22
N LEU A 239 -5.41 -32.86 33.01
CA LEU A 239 -6.65 -33.60 32.78
C LEU A 239 -6.43 -35.04 33.21
N ASN A 240 -7.29 -35.53 34.09
CA ASN A 240 -7.35 -36.90 34.54
C ASN A 240 -8.64 -37.53 34.03
N VAL A 241 -8.51 -38.53 33.16
CA VAL A 241 -9.61 -39.33 32.64
C VAL A 241 -9.50 -40.74 33.21
N ASN A 242 -10.58 -41.18 33.87
CA ASN A 242 -10.61 -42.47 34.54
C ASN A 242 -12.00 -43.12 34.46
N LEU A 243 -12.10 -44.36 34.90
CA LEU A 243 -13.36 -45.07 35.08
C LEU A 243 -13.88 -44.88 36.52
N LYS A 244 -15.21 -44.90 36.69
CA LYS A 244 -15.85 -44.87 38.02
C LYS A 244 -15.43 -46.03 38.93
N SER A 245 -15.05 -47.16 38.33
CA SER A 245 -14.38 -48.28 39.01
C SER A 245 -13.50 -49.06 38.01
N PRO A 246 -12.51 -49.85 38.47
CA PRO A 246 -11.60 -50.58 37.58
C PRO A 246 -12.28 -51.58 36.63
N THR A 247 -13.49 -52.03 36.96
CA THR A 247 -14.30 -52.98 36.17
C THR A 247 -15.48 -52.31 35.47
N ALA A 248 -15.64 -50.99 35.57
CA ALA A 248 -16.73 -50.28 34.91
C ALA A 248 -16.50 -50.27 33.39
N GLN A 249 -17.37 -50.95 32.65
CA GLN A 249 -17.33 -50.98 31.19
C GLN A 249 -18.19 -49.84 30.62
N PRO A 250 -17.64 -48.95 29.79
CA PRO A 250 -18.41 -47.93 29.08
C PRO A 250 -19.42 -48.53 28.08
N ALA A 251 -20.54 -47.85 27.89
CA ALA A 251 -21.54 -48.20 26.89
C ALA A 251 -21.32 -47.38 25.59
N ALA A 252 -21.83 -47.89 24.47
CA ALA A 252 -21.82 -47.12 23.22
C ALA A 252 -22.62 -45.83 23.40
N GLY A 253 -22.05 -44.71 22.97
CA GLY A 253 -22.58 -43.36 23.18
C GLY A 253 -22.07 -42.66 24.43
N ASP A 254 -21.37 -43.35 25.35
CA ASP A 254 -20.67 -42.69 26.44
C ASP A 254 -19.56 -41.78 25.91
N SER A 255 -19.36 -40.61 26.52
CA SER A 255 -18.45 -39.60 26.00
C SER A 255 -17.65 -38.89 27.08
N ILE A 256 -16.50 -38.36 26.66
CA ILE A 256 -15.67 -37.43 27.41
C ILE A 256 -15.50 -36.19 26.53
N SER A 257 -15.67 -35.01 27.12
CA SER A 257 -15.39 -33.74 26.46
C SER A 257 -14.66 -32.77 27.36
N PHE A 258 -13.75 -32.00 26.78
CA PHE A 258 -12.97 -30.98 27.48
C PHE A 258 -12.54 -29.89 26.49
N ALA A 259 -12.26 -28.69 27.02
CA ALA A 259 -11.82 -27.57 26.22
C ALA A 259 -10.29 -27.48 26.20
N LEU A 260 -9.73 -27.24 25.02
CA LEU A 260 -8.35 -26.79 24.81
C LEU A 260 -8.38 -25.30 24.53
N LYS A 261 -7.71 -24.52 25.35
CA LYS A 261 -7.59 -23.06 25.21
C LYS A 261 -6.30 -22.72 24.48
N MET A 262 -6.41 -21.87 23.47
CA MET A 262 -5.30 -21.35 22.70
C MET A 262 -4.72 -20.06 23.32
N PRO A 263 -3.49 -19.66 22.96
CA PRO A 263 -2.87 -18.42 23.45
C PRO A 263 -3.66 -17.15 23.06
N ASP A 264 -4.42 -17.19 21.97
CA ASP A 264 -5.30 -16.11 21.52
C ASP A 264 -6.57 -15.96 22.39
N GLY A 265 -6.74 -16.82 23.40
CA GLY A 265 -7.87 -16.84 24.32
C GLY A 265 -9.09 -17.61 23.80
N THR A 266 -9.08 -18.05 22.54
CA THR A 266 -10.14 -18.89 21.99
C THR A 266 -10.00 -20.34 22.43
N SER A 267 -11.08 -21.12 22.36
CA SER A 267 -11.08 -22.52 22.78
C SER A 267 -11.64 -23.42 21.70
N THR A 268 -11.10 -24.63 21.62
CA THR A 268 -11.66 -25.75 20.84
C THR A 268 -12.06 -26.88 21.78
N THR A 269 -13.20 -27.52 21.50
CA THR A 269 -13.68 -28.63 22.34
C THR A 269 -13.28 -29.95 21.70
N VAL A 270 -12.58 -30.79 22.47
CA VAL A 270 -12.35 -32.19 22.12
C VAL A 270 -13.49 -33.01 22.70
N THR A 271 -14.14 -33.82 21.86
CA THR A 271 -15.19 -34.76 22.29
C THR A 271 -14.87 -36.14 21.74
N LEU A 272 -14.78 -37.12 22.63
CA LEU A 272 -14.49 -38.51 22.33
C LEU A 272 -15.68 -39.37 22.73
N THR A 273 -16.19 -40.19 21.82
CA THR A 273 -17.39 -41.00 22.03
C THR A 273 -17.09 -42.49 21.86
N ALA A 274 -17.54 -43.30 22.81
CA ALA A 274 -17.45 -44.74 22.77
C ALA A 274 -18.37 -45.29 21.67
N ALA A 275 -17.84 -46.15 20.82
CA ALA A 275 -18.59 -46.83 19.77
C ALA A 275 -18.28 -48.33 19.77
N THR A 276 -19.19 -49.13 19.23
CA THR A 276 -18.98 -50.59 19.08
C THR A 276 -17.80 -50.91 18.15
N SER A 277 -17.53 -50.03 17.19
CA SER A 277 -16.33 -50.04 16.36
C SER A 277 -15.97 -48.60 15.99
N ALA A 278 -14.69 -48.33 15.79
CA ALA A 278 -14.18 -47.04 15.35
C ALA A 278 -12.92 -47.24 14.50
N ASP A 279 -12.69 -46.34 13.55
CA ASP A 279 -11.46 -46.32 12.77
C ASP A 279 -10.25 -45.98 13.66
N SER A 280 -9.11 -46.62 13.42
CA SER A 280 -7.89 -46.41 14.22
C SER A 280 -7.31 -44.99 14.13
N GLY A 281 -7.61 -44.26 13.05
CA GLY A 281 -7.26 -42.86 12.84
C GLY A 281 -8.35 -41.89 13.29
N SER A 282 -9.43 -42.36 13.90
CA SER A 282 -10.51 -41.49 14.38
C SER A 282 -9.99 -40.48 15.41
N THR A 283 -10.49 -39.26 15.32
CA THR A 283 -10.24 -38.15 16.25
C THR A 283 -11.43 -37.89 17.18
N THR A 284 -12.53 -38.63 17.02
CA THR A 284 -13.80 -38.36 17.73
C THR A 284 -14.47 -39.60 18.32
N SER A 285 -14.12 -40.79 17.83
CA SER A 285 -14.71 -42.05 18.27
C SER A 285 -13.64 -43.08 18.61
N PHE A 286 -13.87 -43.84 19.67
CA PHE A 286 -12.99 -44.94 20.08
C PHE A 286 -13.80 -46.23 20.23
N ALA A 287 -13.18 -47.36 19.88
CA ALA A 287 -13.84 -48.66 19.94
C ALA A 287 -13.90 -49.19 21.38
N LEU A 288 -15.04 -49.77 21.76
CA LEU A 288 -15.17 -50.56 22.98
C LEU A 288 -14.35 -51.84 22.85
N GLY A 289 -13.47 -52.08 23.82
CA GLY A 289 -12.65 -53.29 23.88
C GLY A 289 -13.34 -54.44 24.63
N ALA A 290 -12.74 -55.64 24.56
CA ALA A 290 -13.24 -56.81 25.29
C ALA A 290 -13.20 -56.61 26.81
N THR A 291 -12.24 -55.81 27.29
CA THR A 291 -12.10 -55.42 28.69
C THR A 291 -12.14 -53.90 28.87
N ALA A 292 -12.31 -53.46 30.12
CA ALA A 292 -12.22 -52.04 30.49
C ALA A 292 -10.82 -51.46 30.18
N ALA A 293 -9.77 -52.25 30.37
CA ALA A 293 -8.40 -51.88 30.02
C ALA A 293 -8.22 -51.70 28.50
N ASP A 294 -8.76 -52.60 27.69
CA ASP A 294 -8.73 -52.48 26.22
C ASP A 294 -9.48 -51.23 25.75
N THR A 295 -10.62 -50.92 26.38
CA THR A 295 -11.40 -49.72 26.09
C THR A 295 -10.62 -48.44 26.43
N MET A 296 -9.96 -48.40 27.60
CA MET A 296 -9.11 -47.26 27.98
C MET A 296 -7.89 -47.10 27.07
N LYS A 297 -7.29 -48.20 26.60
CA LYS A 297 -6.21 -48.16 25.59
C LYS A 297 -6.69 -47.54 24.28
N ASN A 298 -7.86 -47.96 23.78
CA ASN A 298 -8.45 -47.40 22.57
C ASN A 298 -8.79 -45.91 22.75
N LEU A 299 -9.35 -45.54 23.90
CA LEU A 299 -9.59 -44.14 24.26
C LEU A 299 -8.29 -43.32 24.27
N SER A 300 -7.21 -43.84 24.85
CA SER A 300 -5.91 -43.17 24.91
C SER A 300 -5.32 -42.92 23.51
N ALA A 301 -5.45 -43.89 22.60
CA ALA A 301 -5.04 -43.75 21.21
C ALA A 301 -5.87 -42.68 20.47
N THR A 302 -7.20 -42.74 20.57
CA THR A 302 -8.08 -41.72 19.95
C THR A 302 -7.86 -40.34 20.56
N LEU A 303 -7.59 -40.23 21.85
CA LEU A 303 -7.22 -38.97 22.50
C LEU A 303 -5.93 -38.40 21.90
N THR A 304 -4.90 -39.23 21.68
CA THR A 304 -3.66 -38.80 21.00
C THR A 304 -3.98 -38.25 19.61
N ASN A 305 -4.80 -38.95 18.83
CA ASN A 305 -5.22 -38.51 17.49
C ASN A 305 -5.99 -37.19 17.57
N ALA A 306 -6.90 -37.04 18.53
CA ALA A 306 -7.71 -35.85 18.71
C ALA A 306 -6.87 -34.63 19.10
N LEU A 307 -5.91 -34.78 20.00
CA LEU A 307 -4.99 -33.72 20.39
C LEU A 307 -4.09 -33.29 19.21
N LYS A 308 -3.52 -34.26 18.48
CA LYS A 308 -2.72 -33.97 17.26
C LYS A 308 -3.57 -33.31 16.18
N GLY A 309 -4.77 -33.82 15.94
CA GLY A 309 -5.71 -33.28 14.96
C GLY A 309 -6.19 -31.87 15.34
N ALA A 310 -6.40 -31.57 16.63
CA ALA A 310 -6.74 -30.22 17.08
C ALA A 310 -5.55 -29.27 16.90
N ALA A 311 -4.33 -29.73 17.20
CA ALA A 311 -3.11 -28.94 17.05
C ALA A 311 -2.82 -28.62 15.57
N SER A 312 -2.84 -29.62 14.69
CA SER A 312 -2.56 -29.42 13.25
C SER A 312 -3.66 -28.67 12.50
N SER A 313 -4.86 -28.54 13.08
CA SER A 313 -5.97 -27.76 12.51
C SER A 313 -6.05 -26.36 13.12
N THR A 314 -6.58 -26.26 14.33
CA THR A 314 -6.89 -24.97 14.96
C THR A 314 -5.64 -24.17 15.29
N LEU A 315 -4.66 -24.81 15.94
CA LEU A 315 -3.45 -24.14 16.41
C LEU A 315 -2.51 -23.78 15.25
N ALA A 316 -2.23 -24.72 14.34
CA ALA A 316 -1.35 -24.50 13.21
C ALA A 316 -1.89 -23.45 12.22
N VAL A 317 -3.19 -23.44 11.93
CA VAL A 317 -3.79 -22.41 11.05
C VAL A 317 -3.67 -21.01 11.68
N THR A 318 -3.88 -20.90 12.99
CA THR A 318 -3.74 -19.64 13.72
C THR A 318 -2.29 -19.16 13.70
N ALA A 319 -1.36 -20.07 14.01
CA ALA A 319 0.08 -19.82 13.95
C ALA A 319 0.53 -19.35 12.56
N THR A 320 0.01 -19.97 11.50
CA THR A 320 0.31 -19.60 10.11
C THR A 320 -0.15 -18.18 9.79
N ALA A 321 -1.39 -17.84 10.16
CA ALA A 321 -1.92 -16.50 9.93
C ALA A 321 -1.16 -15.43 10.74
N ASP A 322 -0.80 -15.74 12.00
CA ASP A 322 -0.05 -14.82 12.84
C ASP A 322 1.38 -14.61 12.33
N ALA A 323 2.05 -15.68 11.91
CA ALA A 323 3.38 -15.61 11.27
C ALA A 323 3.35 -14.76 10.01
N ALA A 324 2.40 -15.01 9.11
CA ALA A 324 2.23 -14.22 7.89
C ALA A 324 1.91 -12.75 8.22
N THR A 325 1.07 -12.49 9.22
CA THR A 325 0.74 -11.12 9.66
C THR A 325 2.01 -10.40 10.08
N GLN A 326 2.82 -11.02 10.94
CA GLN A 326 4.06 -10.44 11.43
C GLN A 326 5.09 -10.27 10.31
N PHE A 327 5.22 -11.24 9.40
CA PHE A 327 6.13 -11.18 8.26
C PHE A 327 5.85 -9.95 7.37
N PHE A 328 4.58 -9.72 7.02
CA PHE A 328 4.21 -8.58 6.18
C PHE A 328 4.28 -7.22 6.89
N THR A 329 4.61 -7.16 8.18
CA THR A 329 4.99 -5.88 8.84
C THR A 329 6.40 -5.41 8.48
N GLY A 330 7.24 -6.29 7.92
CA GLY A 330 8.66 -5.99 7.69
C GLY A 330 8.91 -4.92 6.64
N SER A 331 9.81 -3.98 6.92
CA SER A 331 10.33 -3.03 5.92
C SER A 331 11.82 -2.76 6.06
N ALA A 332 12.52 -2.62 4.93
CA ALA A 332 13.95 -2.30 4.91
C ALA A 332 14.26 -0.85 5.30
N HIS A 333 13.30 0.06 5.10
CA HIS A 333 13.46 1.48 5.37
C HIS A 333 12.34 1.99 6.27
N GLY A 334 12.58 3.09 6.99
CA GLY A 334 11.56 3.74 7.82
C GLY A 334 11.34 3.06 9.17
N GLY A 335 10.10 2.96 9.63
CA GLY A 335 9.79 2.46 10.98
C GLY A 335 9.83 3.55 12.06
N PRO A 336 9.40 3.23 13.30
CA PRO A 336 9.37 4.20 14.40
C PRO A 336 10.73 4.84 14.75
N ASP A 337 11.82 4.10 14.54
CA ASP A 337 13.20 4.52 14.81
C ASP A 337 14.00 4.85 13.53
N ARG A 338 13.35 4.78 12.35
CA ARG A 338 13.91 5.00 11.01
C ARG A 338 14.93 3.95 10.51
N ASN A 339 15.09 2.82 11.21
CA ASN A 339 16.07 1.77 10.85
C ASN A 339 15.43 0.55 10.16
N GLY A 340 14.22 0.69 9.64
CA GLY A 340 13.39 -0.39 9.15
C GLY A 340 12.50 -1.00 10.24
N VAL A 341 11.69 -1.97 9.86
CA VAL A 341 10.87 -2.76 10.77
C VAL A 341 11.26 -4.22 10.57
N THR A 342 11.86 -4.82 11.60
CA THR A 342 12.16 -6.26 11.57
C THR A 342 10.94 -7.05 12.07
N PRO A 343 10.42 -8.04 11.31
CA PRO A 343 9.33 -8.88 11.75
C PRO A 343 9.61 -9.59 13.08
N GLN A 344 8.56 -9.80 13.86
CA GLN A 344 8.64 -10.58 15.09
C GLN A 344 8.84 -12.07 14.78
N ARG A 345 9.81 -12.71 15.42
CA ARG A 345 10.15 -14.14 15.33
C ARG A 345 9.96 -14.86 16.66
N VAL A 346 10.09 -16.18 16.66
CA VAL A 346 10.10 -16.96 17.91
C VAL A 346 11.47 -16.82 18.57
N LEU A 347 11.48 -16.46 19.85
CA LEU A 347 12.70 -16.46 20.66
C LEU A 347 12.83 -17.78 21.40
N TYR A 348 14.03 -18.36 21.34
CA TYR A 348 14.36 -19.64 21.95
C TYR A 348 15.41 -19.50 23.06
N ASP A 349 15.22 -20.26 24.13
CA ASP A 349 16.26 -20.62 25.09
C ASP A 349 16.65 -22.09 24.81
N GLY A 350 17.81 -22.29 24.17
CA GLY A 350 18.16 -23.58 23.56
C GLY A 350 17.15 -23.97 22.47
N SER A 351 16.43 -25.07 22.66
CA SER A 351 15.35 -25.53 21.77
C SER A 351 13.95 -25.20 22.28
N THR A 352 13.83 -24.50 23.41
CA THR A 352 12.55 -24.19 24.05
C THR A 352 12.10 -22.79 23.64
N PRO A 353 10.91 -22.62 23.02
CA PRO A 353 10.42 -21.29 22.71
C PRO A 353 9.90 -20.61 23.98
N VAL A 354 10.32 -19.35 24.19
CA VAL A 354 10.07 -18.61 25.44
C VAL A 354 9.34 -17.29 25.19
N ASP A 355 9.50 -16.70 24.00
CA ASP A 355 8.87 -15.42 23.67
C ASP A 355 8.74 -15.21 22.15
N TYR A 356 8.15 -14.08 21.78
CA TYR A 356 8.19 -13.51 20.46
C TYR A 356 8.94 -12.18 20.51
N GLY A 357 9.88 -11.96 19.61
CA GLY A 357 10.66 -10.73 19.58
C GLY A 357 11.36 -10.52 18.25
N THR A 358 11.96 -9.35 18.08
CA THR A 358 12.74 -9.02 16.89
C THR A 358 14.11 -9.69 16.98
N PRO A 359 14.50 -10.55 16.02
CA PRO A 359 15.84 -11.16 16.02
C PRO A 359 16.91 -10.07 15.89
N THR A 360 18.03 -10.25 16.59
CA THR A 360 19.20 -9.36 16.51
C THR A 360 20.47 -10.22 16.36
N PRO A 361 21.14 -10.24 15.20
CA PRO A 361 20.85 -9.48 13.97
C PRO A 361 19.54 -9.92 13.28
N ASN A 362 19.05 -9.14 12.30
CA ASN A 362 17.89 -9.54 11.50
C ASN A 362 18.20 -10.82 10.71
N THR A 363 17.32 -11.80 10.81
CA THR A 363 17.40 -13.09 10.10
C THR A 363 16.23 -13.31 9.14
N THR A 364 15.41 -12.28 8.89
CA THR A 364 14.16 -12.41 8.12
C THR A 364 14.19 -11.50 6.90
N VAL A 365 13.67 -12.00 5.78
CA VAL A 365 13.47 -11.18 4.57
C VAL A 365 12.53 -10.02 4.88
N LEU A 366 12.94 -8.80 4.53
CA LEU A 366 12.12 -7.60 4.64
C LEU A 366 11.41 -7.39 3.29
N TRP A 367 10.15 -7.79 3.19
CA TRP A 367 9.44 -7.81 1.89
C TRP A 367 9.28 -6.42 1.26
N TYR A 368 9.05 -5.39 2.08
CA TYR A 368 8.85 -4.01 1.62
C TYR A 368 10.16 -3.21 1.64
N GLN A 369 10.49 -2.63 0.48
CA GLN A 369 11.69 -1.86 0.21
C GLN A 369 11.39 -0.37 0.00
N GLY A 370 10.12 0.03 0.00
CA GLY A 370 9.72 1.43 -0.14
C GLY A 370 9.83 2.23 1.16
N GLU A 371 9.41 3.49 1.08
CA GLU A 371 9.38 4.43 2.19
C GLU A 371 8.31 4.05 3.23
N ASN A 372 8.71 3.88 4.48
CA ASN A 372 7.80 3.62 5.61
C ASN A 372 7.93 4.71 6.68
N THR A 373 7.55 5.95 6.35
CA THR A 373 7.61 7.05 7.31
C THR A 373 6.47 6.99 8.33
N TYR A 374 6.82 7.48 9.53
CA TYR A 374 5.91 7.73 10.63
C TYR A 374 5.91 9.22 10.93
N THR A 375 4.73 9.77 11.21
CA THR A 375 4.64 11.05 11.88
C THR A 375 5.20 10.87 13.30
N THR A 376 6.21 11.65 13.66
CA THR A 376 6.83 11.61 14.98
C THR A 376 6.18 12.66 15.89
N PRO A 377 5.16 12.31 16.71
CA PRO A 377 4.77 13.16 17.82
C PRO A 377 5.92 13.27 18.85
N PRO A 378 5.83 14.19 19.84
CA PRO A 378 6.84 14.35 20.89
C PRO A 378 7.13 13.07 21.70
N ASP A 379 6.24 12.07 21.64
CA ASP A 379 6.38 10.77 22.27
C ASP A 379 6.63 9.69 21.19
N PRO A 380 7.82 9.07 21.14
CA PRO A 380 8.16 8.05 20.14
C PRO A 380 7.33 6.76 20.29
N THR A 381 6.69 6.52 21.44
CA THR A 381 5.77 5.38 21.63
C THR A 381 4.41 5.59 20.94
N LYS A 382 4.16 6.78 20.39
CA LYS A 382 2.94 7.17 19.67
C LYS A 382 3.16 7.44 18.19
N ALA A 383 4.26 6.95 17.62
CA ALA A 383 4.51 7.08 16.19
C ALA A 383 3.33 6.51 15.39
N VAL A 384 2.72 7.34 14.55
CA VAL A 384 1.62 6.91 13.66
C VAL A 384 2.16 6.86 12.23
N PRO A 385 1.93 5.77 11.48
CA PRO A 385 2.31 5.72 10.07
C PRO A 385 1.74 6.93 9.32
N THR A 386 2.57 7.62 8.53
CA THR A 386 2.10 8.69 7.64
C THR A 386 1.02 8.13 6.72
N ALA A 387 -0.07 8.83 6.44
CA ALA A 387 -1.07 8.30 5.50
C ALA A 387 -0.45 8.08 4.12
N ALA A 388 -0.79 6.98 3.45
CA ALA A 388 -0.17 6.63 2.16
C ALA A 388 -0.35 7.74 1.11
N LEU A 389 -1.52 8.38 1.07
CA LEU A 389 -1.81 9.53 0.20
C LEU A 389 -0.87 10.72 0.39
N ASP A 390 -0.38 10.94 1.61
CA ASP A 390 0.42 12.10 1.98
C ASP A 390 1.91 11.90 1.71
N THR A 391 2.32 10.69 1.31
CA THR A 391 3.73 10.37 0.98
C THR A 391 4.21 11.06 -0.30
N GLN A 392 3.28 11.45 -1.18
CA GLN A 392 3.56 12.23 -2.38
C GLN A 392 2.45 13.24 -2.62
N SER A 393 2.82 14.41 -3.13
CA SER A 393 1.86 15.43 -3.55
C SER A 393 2.34 16.15 -4.80
N ILE A 394 1.39 16.71 -5.55
CA ILE A 394 1.67 17.55 -6.72
C ILE A 394 1.07 18.94 -6.51
N GLN A 395 1.86 19.96 -6.86
CA GLN A 395 1.39 21.35 -6.94
C GLN A 395 0.46 21.49 -8.14
N VAL A 396 -0.76 21.95 -7.88
CA VAL A 396 -1.79 22.17 -8.92
C VAL A 396 -2.08 23.64 -9.15
N SER A 397 -1.64 24.51 -8.23
CA SER A 397 -1.68 25.96 -8.35
C SER A 397 -0.63 26.59 -7.41
N ALA A 398 -0.54 27.92 -7.38
CA ALA A 398 0.41 28.63 -6.51
C ALA A 398 0.27 28.31 -5.00
N THR A 399 -0.91 27.87 -4.57
CA THR A 399 -1.20 27.56 -3.15
C THR A 399 -1.83 26.17 -2.98
N GLY A 400 -2.09 25.45 -4.07
CA GLY A 400 -2.89 24.23 -4.06
C GLY A 400 -2.03 22.99 -4.30
N GLN A 401 -2.22 21.98 -3.45
CA GLN A 401 -1.60 20.66 -3.58
C GLN A 401 -2.63 19.54 -3.51
N VAL A 402 -2.34 18.44 -4.20
CA VAL A 402 -3.13 17.21 -4.16
C VAL A 402 -2.20 16.06 -3.80
N GLY A 403 -2.53 15.31 -2.75
CA GLY A 403 -1.84 14.08 -2.36
C GLY A 403 -2.18 12.94 -3.33
N THR A 404 -1.17 12.21 -3.76
CA THR A 404 -1.25 11.15 -4.78
C THR A 404 -0.39 9.94 -4.44
N GLY A 405 0.11 9.88 -3.21
CA GLY A 405 0.97 8.80 -2.73
C GLY A 405 0.24 7.47 -2.55
N ALA A 406 1.00 6.38 -2.63
CA ALA A 406 0.54 5.02 -2.34
C ALA A 406 1.71 4.19 -1.81
N ARG A 407 1.42 3.23 -0.92
CA ARG A 407 2.41 2.33 -0.35
C ARG A 407 1.91 0.89 -0.33
N ALA A 408 2.78 -0.07 -0.63
CA ALA A 408 2.45 -1.49 -0.54
C ALA A 408 2.25 -1.93 0.92
N ILE A 409 2.96 -1.30 1.87
CA ILE A 409 2.86 -1.58 3.31
C ILE A 409 1.59 -1.02 3.97
N ASP A 410 0.60 -0.60 3.19
CA ASP A 410 -0.71 -0.23 3.74
C ASP A 410 -1.35 -1.43 4.48
N PRO A 411 -1.89 -1.26 5.70
CA PRO A 411 -2.46 -2.35 6.48
C PRO A 411 -3.54 -3.14 5.74
N THR A 412 -4.33 -2.50 4.88
CA THR A 412 -5.38 -3.18 4.11
C THR A 412 -4.79 -4.13 3.06
N ILE A 413 -3.65 -3.75 2.46
CA ILE A 413 -2.90 -4.58 1.51
C ILE A 413 -2.20 -5.72 2.26
N GLN A 414 -1.54 -5.42 3.39
CA GLN A 414 -0.91 -6.43 4.25
C GLN A 414 -1.90 -7.52 4.67
N ASN A 415 -3.13 -7.15 5.04
CA ASN A 415 -4.18 -8.09 5.39
C ASN A 415 -4.56 -9.01 4.20
N VAL A 416 -4.67 -8.47 2.98
CA VAL A 416 -4.96 -9.29 1.80
C VAL A 416 -3.82 -10.26 1.50
N LEU A 417 -2.57 -9.80 1.53
CA LEU A 417 -1.39 -10.66 1.35
C LEU A 417 -1.34 -11.76 2.43
N THR A 418 -1.60 -11.40 3.67
CA THR A 418 -1.66 -12.33 4.81
C THR A 418 -2.79 -13.35 4.66
N GLY A 419 -3.96 -12.93 4.18
CA GLY A 419 -5.10 -13.81 3.92
C GLY A 419 -4.79 -14.84 2.82
N LEU A 420 -4.19 -14.39 1.72
CA LEU A 420 -3.74 -15.27 0.63
C LEU A 420 -2.65 -16.23 1.11
N ALA A 421 -1.67 -15.76 1.88
CA ALA A 421 -0.64 -16.61 2.49
C ALA A 421 -1.26 -17.66 3.44
N THR A 422 -2.20 -17.25 4.29
CA THR A 422 -2.90 -18.17 5.21
C THR A 422 -3.59 -19.29 4.43
N MET A 423 -4.24 -18.97 3.31
CA MET A 423 -4.82 -19.99 2.44
C MET A 423 -3.76 -20.90 1.81
N ALA A 424 -2.69 -20.31 1.25
CA ALA A 424 -1.63 -21.04 0.57
C ALA A 424 -0.91 -22.03 1.48
N PHE A 425 -0.72 -21.67 2.76
CA PHE A 425 0.06 -22.45 3.71
C PHE A 425 -0.77 -23.29 4.68
N ALA A 426 -2.03 -22.93 4.96
CA ALA A 426 -2.83 -23.57 6.01
C ALA A 426 -4.08 -24.32 5.53
N LEU A 427 -4.52 -24.20 4.27
CA LEU A 427 -5.60 -25.06 3.75
C LEU A 427 -5.21 -26.54 3.89
N PRO A 428 -6.14 -27.43 4.23
CA PRO A 428 -5.77 -28.82 4.51
C PRO A 428 -5.28 -29.56 3.25
N THR A 429 -4.78 -30.76 3.44
CA THR A 429 -4.50 -31.74 2.39
C THR A 429 -5.39 -32.97 2.59
N THR A 430 -5.48 -33.85 1.60
CA THR A 430 -6.28 -35.09 1.72
C THR A 430 -5.74 -36.05 2.78
N SER A 431 -4.52 -35.84 3.29
CA SER A 431 -3.91 -36.61 4.37
C SER A 431 -4.19 -36.07 5.77
N ASP A 432 -4.84 -34.91 5.90
CA ASP A 432 -5.05 -34.29 7.21
C ASP A 432 -6.23 -34.93 7.97
N ALA A 433 -5.95 -35.36 9.20
CA ALA A 433 -6.91 -36.05 10.08
C ALA A 433 -8.21 -35.24 10.34
N ASN A 434 -8.13 -33.90 10.33
CA ASN A 434 -9.26 -33.00 10.63
C ASN A 434 -9.57 -32.03 9.48
N THR A 435 -9.54 -32.52 8.23
CA THR A 435 -9.72 -31.73 6.99
C THR A 435 -10.88 -30.70 7.06
N ALA A 436 -12.09 -31.09 7.49
CA ALA A 436 -13.22 -30.15 7.56
C ALA A 436 -13.02 -29.02 8.60
N ALA A 437 -12.52 -29.36 9.80
CA ALA A 437 -12.26 -28.38 10.86
C ALA A 437 -11.10 -27.44 10.51
N THR A 438 -10.03 -27.96 9.89
CA THR A 438 -8.93 -27.14 9.36
C THR A 438 -9.45 -26.15 8.34
N TYR A 439 -10.26 -26.61 7.37
CA TYR A 439 -10.82 -25.73 6.34
C TYR A 439 -11.71 -24.64 6.95
N GLN A 440 -12.56 -24.98 7.92
CA GLN A 440 -13.39 -23.99 8.63
C GLN A 440 -12.53 -22.96 9.37
N ARG A 441 -11.44 -23.37 10.03
CA ARG A 441 -10.52 -22.43 10.69
C ARG A 441 -9.83 -21.54 9.67
N VAL A 442 -9.40 -22.07 8.53
CA VAL A 442 -8.82 -21.26 7.44
C VAL A 442 -9.85 -20.27 6.91
N ASN A 443 -11.08 -20.70 6.64
CA ASN A 443 -12.15 -19.81 6.20
C ASN A 443 -12.39 -18.66 7.19
N SER A 444 -12.42 -18.97 8.49
CA SER A 444 -12.55 -17.95 9.53
C SER A 444 -11.36 -16.98 9.56
N ARG A 445 -10.13 -17.50 9.60
CA ARG A 445 -8.94 -16.66 9.80
C ARG A 445 -8.53 -15.90 8.54
N ALA A 446 -8.40 -16.61 7.41
CA ALA A 446 -8.10 -16.00 6.13
C ALA A 446 -9.26 -15.13 5.63
N GLY A 447 -10.51 -15.58 5.78
CA GLY A 447 -11.68 -14.79 5.37
C GLY A 447 -11.80 -13.46 6.11
N ALA A 448 -11.47 -13.42 7.41
CA ALA A 448 -11.41 -12.18 8.18
C ALA A 448 -10.33 -11.23 7.64
N LEU A 449 -9.14 -11.72 7.31
CA LEU A 449 -8.06 -10.92 6.73
C LEU A 449 -8.42 -10.41 5.32
N LEU A 450 -8.95 -11.28 4.46
CA LEU A 450 -9.37 -10.95 3.10
C LEU A 450 -10.56 -9.99 3.07
N SER A 451 -11.28 -9.82 4.19
CA SER A 451 -12.35 -8.82 4.28
C SER A 451 -11.84 -7.38 4.18
N SER A 452 -10.54 -7.14 4.36
CA SER A 452 -9.90 -5.86 4.02
C SER A 452 -9.80 -5.55 2.54
N SER A 453 -10.19 -6.47 1.66
CA SER A 453 -10.38 -6.14 0.25
C SER A 453 -11.54 -5.17 0.02
N ASP A 454 -12.67 -5.32 0.73
CA ASP A 454 -13.93 -4.64 0.38
C ASP A 454 -14.96 -4.44 1.51
N GLN A 455 -14.81 -5.08 2.68
CA GLN A 455 -15.84 -5.13 3.73
C GLN A 455 -15.43 -4.46 5.05
N THR A 456 -14.14 -4.37 5.37
CA THR A 456 -13.68 -3.67 6.60
C THR A 456 -13.52 -2.17 6.36
N ASN A 457 -13.48 -1.40 7.45
CA ASN A 457 -13.08 0.00 7.40
C ASN A 457 -11.80 0.19 8.25
N PRO A 458 -10.65 0.55 7.65
CA PRO A 458 -10.44 0.76 6.22
C PRO A 458 -10.36 -0.56 5.42
N SER A 459 -10.62 -0.46 4.11
CA SER A 459 -10.39 -1.50 3.08
C SER A 459 -9.58 -0.94 1.92
N ILE A 460 -9.10 -1.81 1.03
CA ILE A 460 -8.45 -1.40 -0.22
C ILE A 460 -9.40 -0.52 -1.05
N GLN A 461 -10.71 -0.79 -1.04
CA GLN A 461 -11.70 0.03 -1.75
C GLN A 461 -11.80 1.46 -1.19
N ASP A 462 -11.54 1.66 0.10
CA ASP A 462 -11.46 3.01 0.67
C ASP A 462 -10.24 3.76 0.12
N THR A 463 -9.09 3.09 0.03
CA THR A 463 -7.87 3.66 -0.59
C THR A 463 -8.07 3.94 -2.08
N VAL A 464 -8.73 3.04 -2.82
CA VAL A 464 -9.12 3.25 -4.22
C VAL A 464 -10.04 4.47 -4.35
N THR A 465 -11.01 4.62 -3.45
CA THR A 465 -11.94 5.76 -3.42
C THR A 465 -11.18 7.06 -3.17
N GLN A 466 -10.27 7.06 -2.20
CA GLN A 466 -9.44 8.22 -1.87
C GLN A 466 -8.55 8.66 -3.05
N LEU A 467 -7.89 7.72 -3.74
CA LEU A 467 -7.12 8.01 -4.95
C LEU A 467 -8.01 8.48 -6.11
N SER A 468 -9.23 7.95 -6.24
CA SER A 468 -10.19 8.38 -7.27
C SER A 468 -10.66 9.82 -7.02
N ILE A 469 -10.85 10.21 -5.74
CA ILE A 469 -11.11 11.60 -5.35
C ILE A 469 -9.91 12.49 -5.67
N ALA A 470 -8.68 12.03 -5.41
CA ALA A 470 -7.48 12.76 -5.81
C ALA A 470 -7.41 12.96 -7.33
N SER A 471 -7.69 11.93 -8.14
CA SER A 471 -7.77 12.02 -9.61
C SER A 471 -8.82 13.04 -10.07
N THR A 472 -9.98 13.08 -9.40
CA THR A 472 -11.02 14.09 -9.65
C THR A 472 -10.54 15.51 -9.33
N ARG A 473 -9.85 15.71 -8.19
CA ARG A 473 -9.28 17.01 -7.81
C ARG A 473 -8.23 17.48 -8.82
N LEU A 474 -7.39 16.57 -9.32
CA LEU A 474 -6.43 16.83 -10.39
C LEU A 474 -7.13 17.27 -11.68
N SER A 475 -8.19 16.56 -12.08
CA SER A 475 -8.99 16.91 -13.26
C SER A 475 -9.63 18.29 -13.16
N ASN A 476 -10.20 18.62 -11.98
CA ASN A 476 -10.78 19.94 -11.75
C ASN A 476 -9.73 21.04 -11.83
N ALA A 477 -8.55 20.83 -11.22
CA ALA A 477 -7.45 21.78 -11.29
C ALA A 477 -6.93 21.95 -12.73
N SER A 478 -6.86 20.87 -13.52
CA SER A 478 -6.51 20.94 -14.94
C SER A 478 -7.48 21.84 -15.71
N THR A 479 -8.78 21.67 -15.50
CA THR A 479 -9.82 22.49 -16.14
C THR A 479 -9.70 23.96 -15.74
N THR A 480 -9.53 24.24 -14.45
CA THR A 480 -9.33 25.61 -13.96
C THR A 480 -8.07 26.24 -14.55
N ASN A 481 -6.94 25.54 -14.53
CA ASN A 481 -5.68 26.03 -15.07
C ASN A 481 -5.77 26.30 -16.57
N THR A 482 -6.48 25.46 -17.33
CA THR A 482 -6.73 25.67 -18.76
C THR A 482 -7.57 26.92 -19.01
N ALA A 483 -8.63 27.13 -18.22
CA ALA A 483 -9.46 28.34 -18.32
C ALA A 483 -8.65 29.61 -17.98
N THR A 484 -7.84 29.57 -16.92
CA THR A 484 -6.95 30.68 -16.55
C THR A 484 -5.91 30.94 -17.64
N LYS A 485 -5.31 29.89 -18.21
CA LYS A 485 -4.37 29.99 -19.33
C LYS A 485 -4.99 30.70 -20.52
N ASN A 486 -6.18 30.27 -20.95
CA ASN A 486 -6.89 30.90 -22.08
C ASN A 486 -7.22 32.38 -21.80
N SER A 487 -7.63 32.72 -20.58
CA SER A 487 -7.90 34.12 -20.20
C SER A 487 -6.63 34.99 -20.22
N LEU A 488 -5.50 34.46 -19.75
CA LEU A 488 -4.22 35.15 -19.78
C LEU A 488 -3.68 35.30 -21.21
N GLN A 489 -3.86 34.29 -22.05
CA GLN A 489 -3.52 34.35 -23.47
C GLN A 489 -4.34 35.43 -24.19
N ASN A 490 -5.65 35.48 -23.99
CA ASN A 490 -6.49 36.55 -24.55
C ASN A 490 -6.08 37.94 -24.08
N THR A 491 -5.67 38.08 -22.81
CA THR A 491 -5.17 39.35 -22.26
C THR A 491 -3.83 39.73 -22.90
N LEU A 492 -2.93 38.76 -23.07
CA LEU A 492 -1.64 38.95 -23.71
C LEU A 492 -1.82 39.33 -25.18
N ASP A 493 -2.71 38.65 -25.90
CA ASP A 493 -3.08 38.95 -27.28
C ASP A 493 -3.63 40.37 -27.40
N GLY A 494 -4.50 40.81 -26.47
CA GLY A 494 -5.01 42.19 -26.46
C GLY A 494 -3.95 43.26 -26.18
N ILE A 495 -2.81 42.90 -25.56
CA ILE A 495 -1.69 43.82 -25.29
C ILE A 495 -0.66 43.78 -26.44
N GLU A 496 -0.40 42.59 -26.98
CA GLU A 496 0.66 42.36 -27.95
C GLU A 496 0.20 42.53 -29.39
N GLN A 497 -1.06 42.28 -29.72
CA GLN A 497 -1.56 42.40 -31.09
C GLN A 497 -1.86 43.85 -31.46
N ALA A 498 -1.37 44.28 -32.62
CA ALA A 498 -1.66 45.60 -33.16
C ALA A 498 -2.92 45.53 -34.04
N PRO A 499 -4.00 46.29 -33.75
CA PRO A 499 -5.21 46.26 -34.58
C PRO A 499 -4.90 46.78 -35.99
N THR A 500 -5.02 45.92 -37.00
CA THR A 500 -4.63 46.21 -38.38
C THR A 500 -5.30 47.48 -38.90
N GLU A 501 -6.59 47.66 -38.62
CA GLU A 501 -7.37 48.82 -39.06
C GLU A 501 -6.84 50.12 -38.44
N GLU A 502 -6.46 50.09 -37.16
CA GLU A 502 -5.89 51.24 -36.46
C GLU A 502 -4.46 51.54 -36.96
N VAL A 503 -3.65 50.51 -37.17
CA VAL A 503 -2.27 50.64 -37.70
C VAL A 503 -2.29 51.20 -39.12
N VAL A 504 -3.18 50.71 -39.98
CA VAL A 504 -3.34 51.19 -41.36
C VAL A 504 -3.83 52.64 -41.38
N ALA A 505 -4.80 53.01 -40.54
CA ALA A 505 -5.26 54.39 -40.43
C ALA A 505 -4.15 55.34 -39.98
N LYS A 506 -3.36 54.94 -38.98
CA LYS A 506 -2.18 55.71 -38.53
C LYS A 506 -1.08 55.79 -39.58
N LEU A 507 -0.84 54.70 -40.31
CA LEU A 507 0.15 54.65 -41.39
C LEU A 507 -0.22 55.63 -42.49
N LEU A 508 -1.50 55.70 -42.87
CA LEU A 508 -2.00 56.64 -43.86
C LEU A 508 -1.85 58.10 -43.40
N ASP A 509 -2.16 58.41 -42.13
CA ASP A 509 -1.92 59.75 -41.56
C ASP A 509 -0.44 60.15 -41.62
N VAL A 510 0.46 59.25 -41.22
CA VAL A 510 1.91 59.49 -41.25
C VAL A 510 2.40 59.68 -42.69
N GLN A 511 1.91 58.88 -43.65
CA GLN A 511 2.22 59.05 -45.07
C GLN A 511 1.75 60.41 -45.60
N ASN A 512 0.53 60.83 -45.28
CA ASN A 512 -0.02 62.13 -45.68
C ASN A 512 0.80 63.28 -45.10
N ARG A 513 1.20 63.19 -43.82
CA ARG A 513 2.03 64.19 -43.14
C ARG A 513 3.47 64.25 -43.67
N LEU A 514 4.04 63.11 -44.07
CA LEU A 514 5.35 63.03 -44.74
C LEU A 514 5.29 63.70 -46.12
N GLN A 515 4.26 63.41 -46.92
CA GLN A 515 4.06 64.03 -48.23
C GLN A 515 3.91 65.55 -48.11
N ALA A 516 3.10 66.03 -47.17
CA ALA A 516 2.94 67.46 -46.89
C ALA A 516 4.28 68.11 -46.46
N SER A 517 5.05 67.44 -45.59
CA SER A 517 6.37 67.93 -45.13
C SER A 517 7.40 67.99 -46.26
N TYR A 518 7.39 67.03 -47.19
CA TYR A 518 8.23 67.07 -48.39
C TYR A 518 7.83 68.21 -49.34
N GLN A 519 6.52 68.46 -49.51
CA GLN A 519 6.05 69.60 -50.32
C GLN A 519 6.45 70.94 -49.71
N ILE A 520 6.35 71.10 -48.39
CA ILE A 520 6.79 72.31 -47.67
C ILE A 520 8.31 72.47 -47.74
N THR A 521 9.07 71.39 -47.55
CA THR A 521 10.55 71.45 -47.67
C THR A 521 10.97 71.77 -49.10
N SER A 522 10.26 71.24 -50.10
CA SER A 522 10.46 71.56 -51.51
C SER A 522 10.16 73.03 -51.81
N SER A 523 9.05 73.58 -51.30
CA SER A 523 8.71 75.00 -51.48
C SER A 523 9.68 75.93 -50.74
N LEU A 524 10.15 75.57 -49.53
CA LEU A 524 11.20 76.29 -48.82
C LEU A 524 12.58 76.19 -49.50
N SER A 525 12.95 75.05 -50.07
CA SER A 525 14.20 74.93 -50.85
C SER A 525 14.16 75.76 -52.13
N LYS A 526 12.98 75.85 -52.77
CA LYS A 526 12.72 76.75 -53.91
C LYS A 526 12.70 78.23 -53.51
N LEU A 527 12.52 78.57 -52.24
CA LEU A 527 12.67 79.93 -51.70
C LEU A 527 14.10 80.22 -51.20
N SER A 528 14.96 79.20 -51.04
CA SER A 528 16.33 79.39 -50.56
C SER A 528 17.25 79.85 -51.69
N LEU A 529 17.59 81.15 -51.62
CA LEU A 529 18.63 81.94 -52.30
C LEU A 529 18.75 81.88 -53.83
N ILE A 530 18.48 80.77 -54.53
CA ILE A 530 18.63 80.70 -56.00
C ILE A 530 17.49 81.46 -56.72
N ASN A 531 16.26 81.43 -56.18
CA ASN A 531 15.16 82.28 -56.67
C ASN A 531 15.13 83.70 -56.08
N TYR A 532 16.06 84.05 -55.19
CA TYR A 532 16.22 85.45 -54.75
C TYR A 532 17.26 86.21 -55.60
N ILE A 533 18.05 85.50 -56.41
CA ILE A 533 19.07 86.08 -57.30
C ILE A 533 18.79 85.71 -58.78
N SER A 534 17.52 85.43 -59.12
CA SER A 534 17.03 85.40 -60.51
C SER A 534 16.05 86.54 -60.70
#